data_AF-A0A3D3GZ98-F1
#
_entry.id   AF-A0A3D3GZ98-F1
#
_cell.length_a   1.000
_cell.length_b   1.000
_cell.length_c   1.000
_cell.angle_alpha   90.00
_cell.angle_beta   90.00
_cell.angle_gamma   90.00
#
_symmetry.space_group_name_H-M   'P 1'
#
loop_
_entity.id
_entity.type
_entity.pdbx_description
1 polymer ?
#
loop_
_entity_poly.entity_id
_entity_poly.type
_entity_poly.pdbx_seq_one_letter_code
_entity_poly.pdbx_strand_id
1 'polypeptide(L)'
;MLFTGSLVTDCPIRQKIREFYRIDENVAVDHILPAAEVNVSARSRAWDRARKMVLQIRQDQEGNGAIDSLLNEYSLSSEEGVVLMCLAEALLRVPDKHTQDELIRDKISQGKWSSHLGA
;
A
#
# COMPACT_ATOMS: atom_id res chain seq x y z
N MET A 1 26.20 15.02 -25.64
CA MET A 1 25.47 16.08 -26.35
C MET A 1 24.20 16.36 -25.58
N LEU A 2 24.04 17.56 -25.03
CA LEU A 2 22.78 17.96 -24.41
C LEU A 2 21.81 18.33 -25.53
N PHE A 3 20.63 17.72 -25.53
CA PHE A 3 19.59 18.02 -26.50
C PHE A 3 19.04 19.43 -26.25
N THR A 4 19.15 20.31 -27.26
CA THR A 4 18.70 21.70 -27.21
C THR A 4 17.40 21.93 -28.01
N GLY A 5 16.58 20.89 -28.15
CA GLY A 5 15.29 21.01 -28.81
C GLY A 5 14.27 21.76 -27.96
N SER A 6 13.45 22.59 -28.59
CA SER A 6 12.31 23.24 -27.95
C SER A 6 11.26 22.19 -27.55
N LEU A 7 10.75 22.28 -26.33
CA LEU A 7 9.66 21.44 -25.83
C LEU A 7 8.27 22.05 -26.16
N VAL A 8 8.20 22.99 -27.09
CA VAL A 8 6.94 23.57 -27.56
C VAL A 8 6.29 22.62 -28.57
N THR A 9 4.97 22.44 -28.48
CA THR A 9 4.19 21.67 -29.45
C THR A 9 3.09 22.54 -30.06
N ASP A 10 2.84 22.38 -31.35
CA ASP A 10 1.82 23.13 -32.10
C ASP A 10 0.38 22.79 -31.70
N CYS A 11 0.16 21.61 -31.10
CA CYS A 11 -1.14 21.20 -30.58
C CYS A 11 -1.42 21.89 -29.22
N PRO A 12 -2.46 22.75 -29.13
CA PRO A 12 -2.71 23.54 -27.92
C PRO A 12 -2.96 22.70 -26.66
N ILE A 13 -3.65 21.57 -26.80
CA ILE A 13 -3.94 20.67 -25.66
C ILE A 13 -2.66 20.03 -25.12
N ARG A 14 -1.78 19.58 -26.03
CA ARG A 14 -0.50 18.96 -25.66
C ARG A 14 0.44 19.97 -25.03
N GLN A 15 0.41 21.21 -25.50
CA GLN A 15 1.16 22.31 -24.92
C GLN A 15 0.66 22.61 -23.49
N LYS A 16 -0.66 22.66 -23.27
CA LYS A 16 -1.24 22.84 -21.93
C LYS A 16 -0.86 21.73 -20.94
N ILE A 17 -0.82 20.47 -21.38
CA ILE A 17 -0.36 19.35 -20.53
C ILE A 17 1.11 19.57 -20.10
N ARG A 18 1.97 20.05 -21.02
CA ARG A 18 3.37 20.34 -20.70
C ARG A 18 3.52 21.51 -19.75
N GLU A 19 2.75 22.56 -19.95
CA GLU A 19 2.73 23.72 -19.06
C GLU A 19 2.38 23.31 -17.63
N PHE A 20 1.45 22.36 -17.45
CA PHE A 20 1.03 21.84 -16.15
C PHE A 20 1.93 20.73 -15.57
N TYR A 21 3.03 20.35 -16.23
CA TYR A 21 3.85 19.18 -15.83
C TYR A 21 4.52 19.35 -14.47
N ARG A 22 4.99 20.56 -14.13
CA ARG A 22 5.67 20.90 -12.87
C ARG A 22 5.34 22.32 -12.41
N ILE A 23 4.06 22.69 -12.50
CA ILE A 23 3.60 23.97 -11.95
C ILE A 23 3.69 23.96 -10.43
N ASP A 24 3.67 25.16 -9.85
CA ASP A 24 3.55 25.33 -8.40
C ASP A 24 2.25 24.66 -7.89
N GLU A 25 2.34 24.01 -6.73
CA GLU A 25 1.22 23.28 -6.14
C GLU A 25 0.03 24.20 -5.84
N ASN A 26 0.27 25.42 -5.35
CA ASN A 26 -0.82 26.36 -5.05
C ASN A 26 -1.57 26.75 -6.34
N VAL A 27 -0.82 26.95 -7.43
CA VAL A 27 -1.40 27.23 -8.76
C VAL A 27 -2.23 26.03 -9.25
N ALA A 28 -1.75 24.80 -9.04
CA ALA A 28 -2.51 23.60 -9.41
C ALA A 28 -3.81 23.48 -8.60
N VAL A 29 -3.74 23.72 -7.29
CA VAL A 29 -4.89 23.65 -6.37
C VAL A 29 -5.93 24.71 -6.75
N ASP A 30 -5.52 25.96 -6.98
CA ASP A 30 -6.41 27.04 -7.40
C ASP A 30 -7.12 26.74 -8.73
N HIS A 31 -6.47 26.01 -9.64
CA HIS A 31 -7.08 25.55 -10.89
C HIS A 31 -8.12 24.44 -10.69
N ILE A 32 -7.93 23.55 -9.71
CA ILE A 32 -8.76 22.34 -9.53
C ILE A 32 -9.94 22.61 -8.59
N LEU A 33 -9.76 23.42 -7.55
CA LEU A 33 -10.77 23.68 -6.51
C LEU A 33 -12.14 24.10 -7.07
N PRO A 34 -12.24 25.03 -8.03
CA PRO A 34 -13.54 25.44 -8.57
C PRO A 34 -14.28 24.31 -9.28
N ALA A 35 -13.55 23.39 -9.93
CA ALA A 35 -14.13 22.23 -10.60
C ALA A 35 -14.50 21.10 -9.62
N ALA A 36 -13.80 21.02 -8.49
CA ALA A 36 -14.06 20.04 -7.43
C ALA A 36 -15.16 20.48 -6.46
N GLU A 37 -15.64 21.72 -6.55
CA GLU A 37 -16.65 22.25 -5.65
C GLU A 37 -18.01 21.54 -5.86
N VAL A 38 -18.52 20.98 -4.77
CA VAL A 38 -19.82 20.29 -4.75
C VAL A 38 -20.76 20.95 -3.75
N ASN A 39 -22.05 20.98 -4.11
CA ASN A 39 -23.09 21.50 -3.23
C ASN A 39 -23.24 20.66 -1.95
N VAL A 40 -23.86 21.27 -0.92
CA VAL A 40 -24.00 20.67 0.41
C VAL A 40 -24.73 19.32 0.38
N SER A 41 -25.74 19.18 -0.49
CA SER A 41 -26.49 17.93 -0.62
C SER A 41 -25.63 16.80 -1.19
N ALA A 42 -24.85 17.07 -2.23
CA ALA A 42 -23.92 16.11 -2.81
C ALA A 42 -22.82 15.72 -1.81
N ARG A 43 -22.31 16.68 -1.05
CA ARG A 43 -21.32 16.45 0.01
C ARG A 43 -21.86 15.52 1.10
N SER A 44 -23.09 15.77 1.56
CA SER A 44 -23.76 14.92 2.56
C SER A 44 -23.95 13.48 2.06
N ARG A 45 -24.42 13.29 0.82
CA ARG A 45 -24.56 11.95 0.23
C ARG A 45 -23.23 11.21 0.10
N ALA A 46 -22.17 11.92 -0.32
CA ALA A 46 -20.83 11.36 -0.42
C ALA A 46 -20.31 10.91 0.96
N TRP A 47 -20.52 11.74 1.99
CA TRP A 47 -20.14 11.43 3.36
C TRP A 47 -20.85 10.19 3.90
N ASP A 48 -22.17 10.10 3.74
CA ASP A 48 -22.95 8.93 4.20
C ASP A 48 -22.51 7.64 3.51
N ARG A 49 -22.23 7.72 2.20
CA ARG A 49 -21.75 6.57 1.43
C ARG A 49 -20.35 6.15 1.88
N ALA A 50 -19.43 7.11 2.03
CA ALA A 50 -18.08 6.84 2.52
C ALA A 50 -18.11 6.21 3.92
N ARG A 51 -18.93 6.74 4.83
CA ARG A 51 -19.10 6.19 6.18
C ARG A 51 -19.57 4.75 6.17
N LYS A 52 -20.59 4.42 5.36
CA LYS A 52 -21.08 3.03 5.23
C LYS A 52 -19.99 2.09 4.73
N MET A 53 -19.23 2.48 3.71
CA MET A 53 -18.13 1.66 3.16
C MET A 53 -17.04 1.43 4.22
N VAL A 54 -16.63 2.47 4.96
CA VAL A 54 -15.62 2.33 6.01
C VAL A 54 -16.09 1.42 7.14
N LEU A 55 -17.36 1.53 7.56
CA LEU A 55 -17.90 0.63 8.59
C LEU A 55 -17.95 -0.82 8.13
N GLN A 56 -18.32 -1.07 6.88
CA GLN A 56 -18.30 -2.42 6.30
C GLN A 56 -16.89 -2.98 6.24
N ILE A 57 -15.92 -2.22 5.71
CA ILE A 57 -14.51 -2.63 5.65
C ILE A 57 -13.98 -2.99 7.05
N ARG A 58 -14.29 -2.19 8.07
CA ARG A 58 -13.88 -2.46 9.44
C ARG A 58 -14.51 -3.71 10.04
N GLN A 59 -15.79 -3.96 9.75
CA GLN A 59 -16.47 -5.19 10.16
C GLN A 59 -15.87 -6.42 9.46
N ASP A 60 -15.58 -6.32 8.17
CA ASP A 60 -15.02 -7.43 7.38
C ASP A 60 -13.55 -7.73 7.75
N GLN A 61 -12.79 -6.73 8.21
CA GLN A 61 -11.41 -6.90 8.67
C GLN A 61 -11.28 -7.76 9.94
N GLU A 62 -12.34 -7.89 10.75
CA GLU A 62 -12.33 -8.78 11.91
C GLU A 62 -12.12 -10.26 11.53
N GLY A 63 -12.31 -10.64 10.26
CA GLY A 63 -12.11 -12.02 9.77
C GLY A 63 -10.87 -12.27 8.89
N ASN A 64 -10.28 -11.23 8.29
CA ASN A 64 -9.21 -11.37 7.27
C ASN A 64 -7.85 -10.80 7.71
N GLY A 65 -7.74 -10.29 8.94
CA GLY A 65 -6.56 -9.63 9.46
C GLY A 65 -5.40 -10.55 9.85
N ALA A 66 -5.40 -11.85 9.55
CA ALA A 66 -4.34 -12.74 10.06
C ALA A 66 -2.93 -12.29 9.62
N ILE A 67 -2.77 -11.85 8.38
CA ILE A 67 -1.47 -11.40 7.86
C ILE A 67 -1.15 -9.96 8.30
N ASP A 68 -2.10 -9.03 8.21
CA ASP A 68 -1.89 -7.64 8.66
C ASP A 68 -1.70 -7.53 10.18
N SER A 69 -2.40 -8.38 10.95
CA SER A 69 -2.22 -8.52 12.40
C SER A 69 -0.87 -9.15 12.72
N LEU A 70 -0.42 -10.16 11.97
CA LEU A 70 0.93 -10.73 12.12
C LEU A 70 2.02 -9.69 11.80
N LEU A 71 1.87 -8.90 10.75
CA LEU A 71 2.81 -7.84 10.38
C LEU A 71 2.86 -6.72 11.45
N ASN A 72 1.72 -6.35 12.02
CA ASN A 72 1.64 -5.36 13.09
C ASN A 72 2.14 -5.90 14.45
N GLU A 73 1.83 -7.15 14.79
CA GLU A 73 2.21 -7.80 16.06
C GLU A 73 3.71 -8.08 16.13
N TYR A 74 4.36 -8.36 15.00
CA TYR A 74 5.79 -8.65 14.93
C TYR A 74 6.66 -7.52 14.35
N SER A 75 6.07 -6.33 14.08
CA SER A 75 6.75 -5.14 13.54
C SER A 75 7.77 -5.45 12.44
N LEU A 76 7.40 -6.34 11.52
CA LEU A 76 8.33 -6.84 10.50
C LEU A 76 8.54 -5.75 9.45
N SER A 77 9.80 -5.51 9.09
CA SER A 77 10.12 -4.77 7.86
C SER A 77 9.55 -5.50 6.64
N SER A 78 9.41 -4.79 5.51
CA SER A 78 8.90 -5.36 4.26
C SER A 78 9.74 -6.57 3.79
N GLU A 79 11.05 -6.56 4.04
CA GLU A 79 11.93 -7.69 3.71
C GLU A 79 11.71 -8.88 4.64
N GLU A 80 11.56 -8.63 5.94
CA GLU A 80 11.29 -9.68 6.94
C GLU A 80 9.94 -10.36 6.73
N GLY A 81 8.92 -9.59 6.34
CA GLY A 81 7.61 -10.12 5.96
C GLY A 81 7.67 -11.06 4.75
N VAL A 82 8.48 -10.73 3.74
CA VAL A 82 8.69 -11.61 2.57
C VAL A 82 9.39 -12.91 2.97
N VAL A 83 10.43 -12.83 3.80
CA VAL A 83 11.15 -14.02 4.28
C VAL A 83 10.22 -14.94 5.09
N LEU A 84 9.36 -14.36 5.94
CA LEU A 84 8.40 -15.13 6.74
C LEU A 84 7.35 -15.84 5.86
N MET A 85 6.84 -15.16 4.84
CA MET A 85 5.90 -15.76 3.88
C MET A 85 6.55 -16.86 3.05
N CYS A 86 7.81 -16.67 2.62
CA CYS A 86 8.57 -17.71 1.91
C CYS A 86 8.84 -18.94 2.80
N LEU A 87 9.13 -18.73 4.08
CA LEU A 87 9.27 -19.82 5.05
C LEU A 87 7.94 -20.57 5.24
N ALA A 88 6.83 -19.85 5.38
CA ALA A 88 5.51 -20.44 5.47
C ALA A 88 5.16 -21.25 4.21
N GLU A 89 5.47 -20.74 3.01
CA GLU A 89 5.29 -21.46 1.75
C GLU A 89 6.12 -22.75 1.69
N ALA A 90 7.40 -22.68 2.07
CA ALA A 90 8.28 -23.84 2.10
C ALA A 90 7.77 -24.92 3.07
N LEU A 91 7.25 -24.50 4.23
CA LEU A 91 6.65 -25.40 5.21
C LEU A 91 5.36 -26.03 4.69
N LEU A 92 4.49 -25.29 4.00
CA LEU A 92 3.26 -25.83 3.41
C LEU A 92 3.50 -26.88 2.30
N ARG A 93 4.70 -26.93 1.72
CA ARG A 93 5.09 -27.96 0.74
C ARG A 93 5.56 -29.27 1.39
N VAL A 94 5.77 -29.31 2.70
CA VAL A 94 6.12 -30.54 3.42
C VAL A 94 4.86 -31.42 3.55
N PRO A 95 4.87 -32.66 3.04
CA PRO A 95 3.65 -33.45 2.87
C PRO A 95 3.07 -34.02 4.18
N ASP A 96 3.88 -34.16 5.24
CA ASP A 96 3.44 -34.64 6.55
C ASP A 96 3.71 -33.63 7.66
N LYS A 97 2.73 -33.53 8.58
CA LYS A 97 2.75 -32.55 9.67
C LYS A 97 3.87 -32.78 10.67
N HIS A 98 4.29 -34.03 10.87
CA HIS A 98 5.34 -34.37 11.83
C HIS A 98 6.70 -33.81 11.38
N THR A 99 7.10 -34.04 10.13
CA THR A 99 8.31 -33.48 9.54
C THR A 99 8.26 -31.96 9.47
N GLN A 100 7.08 -31.38 9.22
CA GLN A 100 6.89 -29.93 9.24
C GLN A 100 7.18 -29.34 10.63
N ASP A 101 6.62 -29.92 11.70
CA ASP A 101 6.82 -29.48 13.08
C ASP A 101 8.28 -29.67 13.53
N GLU A 102 8.93 -30.76 13.13
CA GLU A 102 10.36 -30.97 13.38
C GLU A 102 11.24 -29.92 12.68
N LEU A 103 10.91 -29.57 11.42
CA LEU A 103 11.65 -28.57 10.65
C LEU A 103 11.45 -27.15 11.22
N ILE A 104 10.23 -26.82 11.68
CA ILE A 104 9.94 -25.59 12.43
C ILE A 104 10.80 -25.54 13.68
N ARG A 105 10.80 -26.62 14.47
CA ARG A 105 11.59 -26.67 15.71
C ARG A 105 13.08 -26.56 15.42
N ASP A 106 13.61 -27.23 14.41
CA ASP A 106 15.05 -27.17 14.10
C ASP A 106 15.47 -25.80 13.54
N LYS A 107 14.72 -25.25 12.56
CA LYS A 107 15.14 -24.03 11.82
C LYS A 107 14.69 -22.73 12.46
N ILE A 108 13.51 -22.68 13.08
CA ILE A 108 13.02 -21.46 13.71
C ILE A 108 13.60 -21.30 15.11
N SER A 109 13.75 -22.38 15.91
CA SER A 109 14.31 -22.25 17.27
C SER A 109 15.81 -21.97 17.32
N GLN A 110 16.58 -22.40 16.31
CA GLN A 110 18.02 -22.13 16.21
C GLN A 110 18.34 -20.84 15.44
N GLY A 111 17.36 -20.24 14.77
CA GLY A 111 17.56 -18.97 14.09
C GLY A 111 17.81 -17.87 15.12
N LYS A 112 18.82 -17.03 14.90
CA LYS A 112 19.09 -15.82 15.70
C LYS A 112 18.05 -14.74 15.38
N TRP A 113 16.77 -15.05 15.55
CA TRP A 113 15.67 -14.10 15.37
C TRP A 113 15.71 -12.99 16.42
N SER A 114 16.40 -13.22 17.55
CA SER A 114 16.60 -12.22 18.60
C SER A 114 17.39 -10.97 18.17
N SER A 115 18.14 -11.00 17.07
CA SER A 115 18.80 -9.80 16.52
C SER A 115 17.93 -9.01 15.53
N HIS A 116 16.76 -9.53 15.16
CA HIS A 116 15.85 -8.95 14.15
C HIS A 116 14.43 -8.72 14.69
N LEU A 117 14.05 -9.39 15.78
CA LEU A 117 12.88 -9.06 16.60
C LEU A 117 13.29 -7.87 17.47
N GLY A 118 13.03 -6.66 16.97
CA GLY A 118 13.45 -5.39 17.55
C GLY A 118 13.08 -5.21 19.03
N ALA A 119 13.83 -4.33 19.69
CA ALA A 119 13.59 -3.82 21.05
C ALA A 119 12.27 -3.03 21.16
#